data_AF-A0A8I1UK30-F1
#
_entry.id   AF-A0A8I1UK30-F1
#
_cell.length_a   1.000
_cell.length_b   1.000
_cell.length_c   1.000
_cell.angle_alpha   90.00
_cell.angle_beta   90.00
_cell.angle_gamma   90.00
#
_symmetry.space_group_name_H-M   'P 1'
#
loop_
_entity.id
_entity.type
_entity.pdbx_description
1 polymer ?
#
loop_
_entity_poly.entity_id
_entity_poly.type
_entity_poly.pdbx_seq_one_letter_code
_entity_poly.pdbx_strand_id
1 'polypeptide(L)'
;MSADDQVFDPWAPIESEAARRYRNDHELMQGVIARGITRRRSEIEKSGFEVMQAVADCARYELVIPPWLADEFKRRFNAVRNHVASSWDDEQSFGRPYPKGTHLRTLRKERLWPEIHLIARRLLDENSARPIDESFFDSVAERLRALKGIEDRIGGLQGLGRSEVQRIYYETRDRAAALFGTAGNSR
;
A
#
# COMPACT_ATOMS: atom_id res chain seq x y z
N MET A 1 16.82 5.07 -32.49
CA MET A 1 15.83 4.81 -31.43
C MET A 1 15.78 6.04 -30.56
N SER A 2 14.63 6.72 -30.50
CA SER A 2 14.44 7.89 -29.62
C SER A 2 14.56 7.45 -28.16
N ALA A 3 15.09 8.30 -27.29
CA ALA A 3 15.19 8.03 -25.85
C ALA A 3 13.81 7.92 -25.14
N ASP A 4 12.71 8.15 -25.86
CA ASP A 4 11.34 8.10 -25.36
C ASP A 4 10.67 6.71 -25.41
N ASP A 5 11.30 5.70 -26.02
CA ASP A 5 10.68 4.38 -26.24
C ASP A 5 10.97 3.35 -25.13
N GLN A 6 11.44 3.81 -23.97
CA GLN A 6 11.73 2.90 -22.86
C GLN A 6 10.42 2.40 -22.23
N VAL A 7 10.17 1.09 -22.39
CA VAL A 7 9.05 0.39 -21.75
C VAL A 7 9.23 0.46 -20.24
N PHE A 8 8.19 0.92 -19.53
CA PHE A 8 8.17 0.96 -18.07
C PHE A 8 8.12 -0.47 -17.53
N ASP A 9 9.13 -0.85 -16.74
CA ASP A 9 9.15 -2.11 -16.01
C ASP A 9 9.07 -1.83 -14.51
N PRO A 10 7.92 -2.11 -13.85
CA PRO A 10 7.76 -1.86 -12.42
C PRO A 10 8.62 -2.79 -11.56
N TRP A 11 9.12 -3.90 -12.11
CA TRP A 11 9.96 -4.88 -11.42
C TRP A 11 11.45 -4.63 -11.59
N ALA A 12 11.85 -3.60 -12.35
CA ALA A 12 13.24 -3.31 -12.61
C ALA A 12 14.04 -3.05 -11.31
N PRO A 13 15.30 -3.53 -11.21
CA PRO A 13 16.15 -3.28 -10.05
C PRO A 13 16.34 -1.78 -9.79
N ILE A 14 16.48 -1.41 -8.52
CA ILE A 14 16.64 -0.01 -8.04
C ILE A 14 17.80 0.72 -8.74
N GLU A 15 18.84 -0.01 -9.13
CA GLU A 15 20.05 0.53 -9.75
C GLU A 15 19.90 0.80 -11.25
N SER A 16 18.81 0.34 -11.87
CA SER A 16 18.57 0.57 -13.29
C SER A 16 18.13 2.01 -13.56
N GLU A 17 18.64 2.62 -14.64
CA GLU A 17 18.18 3.94 -15.12
C GLU A 17 16.67 3.97 -15.40
N ALA A 18 16.06 2.81 -15.68
CA ALA A 18 14.61 2.64 -15.87
C ALA A 18 13.77 3.04 -14.64
N ALA A 19 14.32 2.95 -13.43
CA ALA A 19 13.61 3.31 -12.20
C ALA A 19 13.44 4.83 -12.01
N ARG A 20 14.10 5.66 -12.83
CA ARG A 20 14.20 7.12 -12.63
C ARG A 20 13.16 7.98 -13.35
N ARG A 21 12.28 7.39 -14.17
CA ARG A 21 11.31 8.16 -14.97
C ARG A 21 9.90 7.56 -14.90
N TYR A 22 9.22 7.78 -13.78
CA TYR A 22 7.76 7.64 -13.79
C TYR A 22 7.18 8.79 -14.62
N ARG A 23 6.34 8.47 -15.60
CA ARG A 23 5.69 9.49 -16.45
C ARG A 23 4.47 10.10 -15.78
N ASN A 24 3.88 9.39 -14.82
CA ASN A 24 2.66 9.78 -14.13
C ASN A 24 2.55 9.10 -12.75
N ASP A 25 1.54 9.52 -11.97
CA ASP A 25 1.26 8.97 -10.64
C ASP A 25 0.96 7.46 -10.66
N HIS A 26 0.37 6.96 -11.74
CA HIS A 26 0.03 5.54 -11.86
C HIS A 26 1.30 4.67 -11.93
N GLU A 27 2.25 5.02 -12.80
CA GLU A 27 3.54 4.34 -12.91
C GLU A 27 4.36 4.45 -11.63
N LEU A 28 4.30 5.62 -10.96
CA LEU A 28 4.91 5.80 -9.65
C LEU A 28 4.34 4.78 -8.66
N MET A 29 3.01 4.67 -8.56
CA MET A 29 2.36 3.70 -7.68
C MET A 29 2.71 2.26 -8.04
N GLN A 30 2.72 1.91 -9.33
CA GLN A 30 3.14 0.59 -9.81
C GLN A 30 4.55 0.24 -9.33
N GLY A 31 5.52 1.14 -9.54
CA GLY A 31 6.89 0.93 -9.08
C GLY A 31 7.01 0.84 -7.56
N VAL A 32 6.27 1.67 -6.82
CA VAL A 32 6.24 1.64 -5.35
C VAL A 32 5.73 0.30 -4.84
N ILE A 33 4.64 -0.22 -5.42
CA ILE A 33 4.03 -1.48 -5.01
C ILE A 33 4.90 -2.67 -5.38
N ALA A 34 5.43 -2.71 -6.60
CA ALA A 34 6.34 -3.76 -7.05
C ALA A 34 7.61 -3.82 -6.17
N ARG A 35 8.18 -2.67 -5.80
CA ARG A 35 9.27 -2.60 -4.81
C ARG A 35 8.85 -3.09 -3.44
N GLY A 36 7.66 -2.71 -2.97
CA GLY A 36 7.12 -3.16 -1.70
C GLY A 36 6.93 -4.68 -1.63
N ILE A 37 6.48 -5.29 -2.73
CA ILE A 37 6.35 -6.75 -2.87
C ILE A 37 7.73 -7.40 -2.89
N THR A 38 8.67 -6.86 -3.66
CA THR A 38 10.04 -7.39 -3.76
C THR A 38 10.77 -7.36 -2.42
N ARG A 39 10.70 -6.23 -1.68
CA ARG A 39 11.35 -6.08 -0.36
C ARG A 39 10.81 -7.05 0.69
N ARG A 40 9.51 -7.35 0.63
CA ARG A 40 8.82 -8.22 1.60
C ARG A 40 8.72 -9.68 1.15
N ARG A 41 9.44 -10.08 0.11
CA ARG A 41 9.34 -11.43 -0.47
C ARG A 41 9.43 -12.54 0.59
N SER A 42 10.42 -12.45 1.49
CA SER A 42 10.64 -13.47 2.53
C SER A 42 9.52 -13.54 3.57
N GLU A 43 8.81 -12.43 3.81
CA GLU A 43 7.63 -12.37 4.68
C GLU A 43 6.40 -12.92 3.96
N ILE A 44 6.24 -12.55 2.68
CA ILE A 44 5.17 -13.00 1.80
C ILE A 44 5.19 -14.52 1.67
N GLU A 45 6.34 -15.13 1.36
CA GLU A 45 6.46 -16.59 1.21
C GLU A 45 6.06 -17.35 2.48
N LYS A 46 6.24 -16.74 3.66
CA LYS A 46 5.91 -17.35 4.96
C LYS A 46 4.43 -17.23 5.34
N SER A 47 3.70 -16.25 4.80
CA SER A 47 2.32 -15.95 5.20
C SER A 47 1.37 -16.06 4.04
N GLY A 48 0.41 -16.98 4.13
CA GLY A 48 -0.59 -17.17 3.06
C GLY A 48 -1.47 -15.95 2.83
N PHE A 49 -1.77 -15.19 3.89
CA PHE A 49 -2.45 -13.93 3.78
C PHE A 49 -1.64 -12.89 2.99
N GLU A 50 -0.33 -12.79 3.23
CA GLU A 50 0.54 -11.87 2.51
C GLU A 50 0.69 -12.25 1.04
N VAL A 51 0.67 -13.54 0.69
CA VAL A 51 0.59 -14.01 -0.71
C VAL A 51 -0.67 -13.49 -1.39
N MET A 52 -1.82 -13.63 -0.73
CA MET A 52 -3.10 -13.16 -1.25
C MET A 52 -3.11 -11.64 -1.40
N GLN A 53 -2.56 -10.92 -0.41
CA GLN A 53 -2.46 -9.46 -0.44
C GLN A 53 -1.55 -8.99 -1.58
N ALA A 54 -0.41 -9.63 -1.80
CA ALA A 54 0.50 -9.28 -2.90
C ALA A 54 -0.14 -9.55 -4.28
N VAL A 55 -0.88 -10.65 -4.44
CA VAL A 55 -1.66 -10.92 -5.67
C VAL A 55 -2.74 -9.88 -5.88
N ALA A 56 -3.46 -9.51 -4.82
CA ALA A 56 -4.49 -8.46 -4.88
C ALA A 56 -3.90 -7.09 -5.21
N ASP A 57 -2.69 -6.78 -4.72
CA ASP A 57 -1.98 -5.55 -5.06
C ASP A 57 -1.53 -5.58 -6.53
N CYS A 58 -1.02 -6.71 -7.04
CA CYS A 58 -0.73 -6.84 -8.46
C CYS A 58 -1.97 -6.58 -9.33
N ALA A 59 -3.12 -7.17 -8.98
CA ALA A 59 -4.37 -6.95 -9.71
C ALA A 59 -4.87 -5.49 -9.61
N ARG A 60 -4.75 -4.87 -8.43
CA ARG A 60 -5.21 -3.49 -8.19
C ARG A 60 -4.42 -2.45 -8.98
N TYR A 61 -3.11 -2.66 -9.10
CA TYR A 61 -2.21 -1.72 -9.77
C TYR A 61 -1.78 -2.21 -11.15
N GLU A 62 -2.51 -3.18 -11.74
CA GLU A 62 -2.27 -3.68 -13.10
C GLU A 62 -0.83 -4.18 -13.32
N LEU A 63 -0.23 -4.77 -12.28
CA LEU A 63 1.10 -5.37 -12.36
C LEU A 63 1.00 -6.81 -12.86
N VAL A 64 1.93 -7.19 -13.74
CA VAL A 64 2.17 -8.60 -14.05
C VAL A 64 2.66 -9.31 -12.79
N ILE A 65 2.00 -10.40 -12.40
CA ILE A 65 2.37 -11.20 -11.23
C ILE A 65 3.74 -11.85 -11.49
N PRO A 66 4.74 -11.66 -10.60
CA PRO A 66 6.05 -12.27 -10.79
C PRO A 66 6.00 -13.79 -10.60
N PRO A 67 6.83 -14.58 -11.31
CA PRO A 67 6.72 -16.05 -11.29
C PRO A 67 6.73 -16.68 -9.89
N TRP A 68 7.60 -16.19 -9.00
CA TRP A 68 7.69 -16.71 -7.62
C TRP A 68 6.39 -16.52 -6.83
N LEU A 69 5.70 -15.40 -7.03
CA LEU A 69 4.43 -15.12 -6.34
C LEU A 69 3.30 -15.98 -6.93
N ALA A 70 3.31 -16.16 -8.26
CA ALA A 70 2.37 -17.03 -8.93
C ALA A 70 2.52 -18.49 -8.46
N ASP A 71 3.75 -18.98 -8.31
CA ASP A 71 4.02 -20.34 -7.84
C ASP A 71 3.59 -20.55 -6.39
N GLU A 72 3.84 -19.57 -5.53
CA GLU A 72 3.41 -19.63 -4.13
C GLU A 72 1.88 -19.58 -4.00
N PHE A 73 1.21 -18.72 -4.78
CA PHE A 73 -0.26 -18.70 -4.84
C PHE A 73 -0.81 -20.05 -5.34
N LYS A 74 -0.27 -20.59 -6.44
CA LYS A 74 -0.66 -21.90 -6.98
C LYS A 74 -0.47 -23.01 -5.96
N ARG A 75 0.66 -23.03 -5.24
CA ARG A 75 0.96 -24.03 -4.20
C ARG A 75 -0.13 -24.05 -3.13
N ARG A 76 -0.48 -22.89 -2.58
CA ARG A 76 -1.51 -22.73 -1.53
C ARG A 76 -2.92 -23.01 -2.05
N PHE A 77 -3.24 -22.53 -3.24
CA PHE A 77 -4.51 -22.82 -3.91
C PHE A 77 -4.70 -24.33 -4.14
N ASN A 78 -3.64 -24.99 -4.64
CA ASN A 78 -3.66 -26.43 -4.90
C ASN A 78 -3.75 -27.26 -3.62
N ALA A 79 -3.28 -26.76 -2.47
CA ALA A 79 -3.48 -27.43 -1.19
C ALA A 79 -4.97 -27.63 -0.87
N VAL A 80 -5.80 -26.60 -1.11
CA VAL A 80 -7.26 -26.72 -0.96
C VAL A 80 -7.85 -27.58 -2.08
N ARG A 81 -7.51 -27.30 -3.33
CA ARG A 81 -8.06 -28.02 -4.50
C ARG A 81 -7.80 -29.51 -4.44
N ASN A 82 -6.64 -29.92 -3.95
CA ASN A 82 -6.23 -31.31 -3.87
C ASN A 82 -6.61 -31.94 -2.50
N HIS A 83 -7.42 -31.28 -1.69
CA HIS A 83 -7.89 -31.75 -0.37
C HIS A 83 -6.76 -32.03 0.64
N VAL A 84 -5.60 -31.39 0.48
CA VAL A 84 -4.48 -31.44 1.45
C VAL A 84 -4.79 -30.53 2.64
N ALA A 85 -5.32 -29.33 2.36
CA ALA A 85 -5.82 -28.40 3.34
C ALA A 85 -7.33 -28.58 3.54
N SER A 86 -7.78 -28.54 4.79
CA SER A 86 -9.19 -28.72 5.16
C SER A 86 -10.07 -27.51 4.79
N SER A 87 -9.48 -26.34 4.68
CA SER A 87 -10.15 -25.07 4.37
C SER A 87 -9.15 -24.02 3.88
N TRP A 88 -9.65 -22.85 3.49
CA TRP A 88 -8.81 -21.68 3.17
C TRP A 88 -8.14 -21.04 4.39
N ASP A 89 -8.69 -21.27 5.58
CA ASP A 89 -8.14 -20.79 6.87
C ASP A 89 -7.00 -21.68 7.40
N ASP A 90 -6.73 -22.81 6.73
CA ASP A 90 -5.66 -23.75 7.08
C ASP A 90 -4.28 -23.13 6.78
N GLU A 91 -3.31 -23.31 7.67
CA GLU A 91 -1.95 -22.75 7.50
C GLU A 91 -1.23 -23.33 6.27
N GLN A 92 -1.63 -24.52 5.80
CA GLN A 92 -1.11 -25.10 4.56
C GLN A 92 -1.67 -24.41 3.29
N SER A 93 -2.78 -23.68 3.41
CA SER A 93 -3.38 -22.87 2.36
C SER A 93 -3.09 -21.37 2.60
N PHE A 94 -4.08 -20.52 2.85
CA PHE A 94 -3.86 -19.09 3.08
C PHE A 94 -3.78 -18.71 4.56
N GLY A 95 -4.17 -19.60 5.47
CA GLY A 95 -4.23 -19.31 6.89
C GLY A 95 -5.30 -18.27 7.23
N ARG A 96 -5.40 -17.93 8.51
CA ARG A 96 -6.28 -16.83 8.94
C ARG A 96 -5.62 -15.48 8.67
N PRO A 97 -6.33 -14.52 8.05
CA PRO A 97 -5.76 -13.22 7.72
C PRO A 97 -5.37 -12.40 8.95
N TYR A 98 -6.10 -12.60 10.06
CA TYR A 98 -5.87 -11.88 11.30
C TYR A 98 -5.95 -12.86 12.49
N PRO A 99 -5.08 -12.71 13.49
CA PRO A 99 -5.20 -13.44 14.74
C PRO A 99 -6.56 -13.21 15.41
N LYS A 100 -7.03 -14.19 16.17
CA LYS A 100 -8.24 -14.04 16.99
C LYS A 100 -8.05 -12.88 17.97
N GLY A 101 -9.06 -12.00 18.08
CA GLY A 101 -9.00 -10.80 18.91
C GLY A 101 -8.54 -9.54 18.19
N THR A 102 -8.19 -9.64 16.90
CA THR A 102 -7.84 -8.45 16.10
C THR A 102 -9.04 -7.53 15.95
N HIS A 103 -8.87 -6.27 16.34
CA HIS A 103 -9.89 -5.22 16.20
C HIS A 103 -9.95 -4.71 14.75
N LEU A 104 -10.72 -5.38 13.89
CA LEU A 104 -10.84 -5.05 12.46
C LEU A 104 -11.22 -3.58 12.18
N ARG A 105 -11.94 -2.93 13.10
CA ARG A 105 -12.27 -1.51 12.98
C ARG A 105 -11.03 -0.61 13.00
N THR A 106 -10.02 -0.95 13.82
CA THR A 106 -8.75 -0.24 13.88
C THR A 106 -7.97 -0.42 12.59
N LEU A 107 -7.84 -1.67 12.11
CA LEU A 107 -7.15 -1.97 10.86
C LEU A 107 -7.76 -1.26 9.64
N ARG A 108 -9.09 -1.12 9.59
CA ARG A 108 -9.78 -0.37 8.54
C ARG A 108 -9.36 1.11 8.50
N LYS A 109 -9.10 1.72 9.66
CA LYS A 109 -8.61 3.11 9.74
C LYS A 109 -7.14 3.20 9.34
N GLU A 110 -6.31 2.30 9.87
CA GLU A 110 -4.87 2.26 9.55
C GLU A 110 -4.61 2.05 8.07
N ARG A 111 -5.47 1.31 7.36
CA ARG A 111 -5.39 1.13 5.90
C ARG A 111 -5.44 2.45 5.11
N LEU A 112 -5.94 3.54 5.70
CA LEU A 112 -6.04 4.85 5.06
C LEU A 112 -4.72 5.64 5.06
N TRP A 113 -3.65 5.09 5.64
CA TRP A 113 -2.36 5.76 5.72
C TRP A 113 -1.83 6.26 4.36
N PRO A 114 -1.94 5.53 3.21
CA PRO A 114 -1.43 6.04 1.94
C PRO A 114 -2.16 7.31 1.51
N GLU A 115 -3.50 7.33 1.60
CA GLU A 115 -4.31 8.50 1.25
C GLU A 115 -4.03 9.68 2.18
N ILE A 116 -3.83 9.43 3.47
CA ILE A 116 -3.43 10.47 4.43
C ILE A 116 -2.12 11.13 3.99
N HIS A 117 -1.10 10.33 3.64
CA HIS A 117 0.21 10.86 3.21
C HIS A 117 0.14 11.56 1.85
N LEU A 118 -0.65 11.05 0.91
CA LEU A 118 -0.86 11.71 -0.39
C LEU A 118 -1.56 13.06 -0.24
N ILE A 119 -2.60 13.15 0.60
CA ILE A 119 -3.30 14.40 0.87
C ILE A 119 -2.38 15.38 1.60
N ALA A 120 -1.64 14.91 2.62
CA ALA A 120 -0.69 15.72 3.37
C ALA A 120 0.40 16.30 2.45
N ARG A 121 0.96 15.49 1.56
CA ARG A 121 1.93 15.94 0.56
C ARG A 121 1.35 17.01 -0.36
N ARG A 122 0.15 16.81 -0.91
CA ARG A 122 -0.51 17.81 -1.77
C ARG A 122 -0.73 19.14 -1.05
N LEU A 123 -1.12 19.11 0.22
CA LEU A 123 -1.27 20.33 1.03
C LEU A 123 0.05 21.08 1.24
N LEU A 124 1.15 20.35 1.39
CA LEU A 124 2.49 20.94 1.50
C LEU A 124 3.02 21.43 0.14
N ASP A 125 2.66 20.75 -0.95
CA ASP A 125 3.00 21.20 -2.32
C ASP A 125 2.22 22.49 -2.68
N GLU A 126 0.97 22.63 -2.23
CA GLU A 126 0.16 23.85 -2.38
C GLU A 126 0.71 25.04 -1.58
N ASN A 127 1.29 24.78 -0.40
CA ASN A 127 1.94 25.80 0.42
C ASN A 127 3.05 25.18 1.27
N SER A 128 4.30 25.27 0.78
CA SER A 128 5.45 24.63 1.43
C SER A 128 5.86 25.27 2.76
N ALA A 129 5.39 26.48 3.06
CA ALA A 129 5.64 27.16 4.33
C ALA A 129 4.58 26.83 5.40
N ARG A 130 3.57 26.03 5.06
CA ARG A 130 2.50 25.66 5.97
C ARG A 130 3.05 24.82 7.14
N PRO A 131 2.77 25.20 8.40
CA PRO A 131 3.17 24.39 9.55
C PRO A 131 2.38 23.08 9.61
N ILE A 132 3.05 21.99 10.01
CA ILE A 132 2.41 20.68 10.28
C ILE A 132 1.91 20.67 11.72
N ASP A 133 0.80 21.37 11.95
CA ASP A 133 0.14 21.53 13.26
C ASP A 133 -1.25 20.88 13.29
N GLU A 134 -2.04 21.18 14.32
CA GLU A 134 -3.40 20.67 14.46
C GLU A 134 -4.30 21.03 13.27
N SER A 135 -4.21 22.28 12.79
CA SER A 135 -5.02 22.79 11.69
C SER A 135 -4.66 22.13 10.34
N PHE A 136 -3.41 21.71 10.19
CA PHE A 136 -2.97 20.92 9.05
C PHE A 136 -3.73 19.58 8.99
N PHE A 137 -3.80 18.86 10.11
CA PHE A 137 -4.48 17.57 10.17
C PHE A 137 -6.00 17.67 10.10
N ASP A 138 -6.59 18.79 10.52
CA ASP A 138 -8.00 19.09 10.27
C ASP A 138 -8.28 19.12 8.75
N SER A 139 -7.45 19.85 7.99
CA SER A 139 -7.57 19.90 6.52
C SER A 139 -7.36 18.54 5.86
N VAL A 140 -6.41 17.73 6.35
CA VAL A 140 -6.20 16.36 5.83
C VAL A 140 -7.44 15.51 6.09
N ALA A 141 -7.99 15.54 7.31
CA ALA A 141 -9.16 14.77 7.67
C ALA A 141 -10.40 15.15 6.85
N GLU A 142 -10.61 16.45 6.63
CA GLU A 142 -11.71 16.96 5.80
C GLU A 142 -11.60 16.47 4.35
N ARG A 143 -10.43 16.64 3.71
CA ARG A 143 -10.20 16.17 2.34
C ARG A 143 -10.33 14.65 2.21
N LEU A 144 -9.88 13.90 3.22
CA LEU A 144 -10.01 12.45 3.22
C LEU A 144 -11.48 11.99 3.31
N ARG A 145 -12.30 12.66 4.12
CA ARG A 145 -13.76 12.37 4.18
C ARG A 145 -14.44 12.67 2.86
N ALA A 146 -14.13 13.82 2.25
CA ALA A 146 -14.64 14.19 0.92
C ALA A 146 -14.25 13.14 -0.14
N LEU A 147 -12.98 12.72 -0.18
CA LEU A 147 -12.48 11.71 -1.12
C LEU A 147 -13.19 10.36 -0.97
N LYS A 148 -13.52 9.96 0.26
CA LYS A 148 -14.14 8.66 0.55
C LYS A 148 -15.68 8.70 0.49
N GLY A 149 -16.28 9.85 0.19
CA GLY A 149 -17.74 10.01 0.23
C GLY A 149 -18.33 9.72 1.62
N ILE A 150 -17.57 9.97 2.68
CA ILE A 150 -18.01 9.71 4.06
C ILE A 150 -18.75 10.94 4.55
N GLU A 151 -20.04 11.04 4.21
CA GLU A 151 -20.98 11.91 4.91
C GLU A 151 -21.41 11.22 6.21
N ASP A 152 -20.51 11.22 7.20
CA ASP A 152 -20.67 10.99 8.64
C ASP A 152 -21.58 9.86 9.20
N ARG A 153 -22.25 9.00 8.41
CA ARG A 153 -23.25 8.04 8.97
C ARG A 153 -23.30 6.62 8.43
N ILE A 154 -22.68 6.27 7.29
CA ILE A 154 -22.95 4.94 6.69
C ILE A 154 -21.70 4.03 6.56
N GLY A 155 -20.48 4.55 6.76
CA GLY A 155 -19.27 3.84 6.35
C GLY A 155 -18.34 3.32 7.44
N GLY A 156 -18.78 2.92 8.64
CA GLY A 156 -17.91 2.26 9.66
C GLY A 156 -16.66 3.04 10.15
N LEU A 157 -16.43 4.26 9.66
CA LEU A 157 -15.27 5.13 9.88
C LEU A 157 -15.58 6.26 10.87
N GLN A 158 -16.61 6.08 11.72
CA GLN A 158 -16.82 6.94 12.89
C GLN A 158 -15.51 7.03 13.70
N GLY A 159 -15.07 8.27 13.96
CA GLY A 159 -13.84 8.57 14.69
C GLY A 159 -12.59 8.67 13.81
N LEU A 160 -12.72 9.06 12.54
CA LEU A 160 -11.60 9.54 11.72
C LEU A 160 -11.44 11.06 11.89
N GLY A 161 -11.22 11.48 13.13
CA GLY A 161 -10.95 12.87 13.49
C GLY A 161 -9.50 13.26 13.26
N ARG A 162 -9.20 14.54 13.45
CA ARG A 162 -7.83 15.10 13.45
C ARG A 162 -6.81 14.22 14.15
N SER A 163 -7.07 13.89 15.42
CA SER A 163 -6.14 13.14 16.27
C SER A 163 -5.80 11.76 15.69
N GLU A 164 -6.79 11.10 15.06
CA GLU A 164 -6.58 9.78 14.46
C GLU A 164 -5.79 9.87 13.16
N VAL A 165 -6.07 10.88 12.32
CA VAL A 165 -5.29 11.15 11.10
C VAL A 165 -3.84 11.51 11.44
N GLN A 166 -3.66 12.37 12.45
CA GLN A 166 -2.35 12.75 12.97
C GLN A 166 -1.57 11.54 13.49
N ARG A 167 -2.21 10.68 14.30
CA ARG A 167 -1.62 9.44 14.80
C ARG A 167 -1.16 8.55 13.65
N ILE A 168 -2.04 8.23 12.72
CA ILE A 168 -1.73 7.37 11.56
C ILE A 168 -0.60 7.99 10.72
N TYR A 169 -0.64 9.30 10.47
CA TYR A 169 0.40 9.99 9.72
C TYR A 169 1.79 9.80 10.33
N TYR A 170 1.93 10.04 11.63
CA TYR A 170 3.22 9.90 12.31
C TYR A 170 3.68 8.46 12.47
N GLU A 171 2.79 7.54 12.86
CA GLU A 171 3.12 6.11 12.99
C GLU A 171 3.55 5.46 11.67
N THR A 172 3.07 5.98 10.54
CA THR A 172 3.39 5.44 9.21
C THR A 172 4.39 6.31 8.44
N ARG A 173 4.98 7.34 9.07
CA ARG A 173 5.89 8.28 8.40
C ARG A 173 7.09 7.60 7.77
N ASP A 174 7.73 6.68 8.49
CA ASP A 174 8.91 5.96 7.96
C ASP A 174 8.53 5.03 6.81
N ARG A 175 7.36 4.39 6.91
CA ARG A 175 6.79 3.58 5.83
C ARG A 175 6.50 4.43 4.60
N ALA A 176 5.92 5.61 4.80
CA ALA A 176 5.66 6.57 3.75
C ALA A 176 6.96 7.11 3.14
N ALA A 177 7.98 7.42 3.94
CA ALA A 177 9.29 7.85 3.45
C ALA A 177 9.97 6.75 2.62
N ALA A 178 9.88 5.48 3.04
CA ALA A 178 10.43 4.36 2.29
C ALA A 178 9.72 4.07 0.96
N LEU A 179 8.47 4.51 0.82
CA LEU A 179 7.62 4.28 -0.36
C LEU A 179 7.58 5.50 -1.29
N PHE A 180 7.44 6.71 -0.74
CA PHE A 180 7.29 7.97 -1.47
C PHE A 180 8.54 8.84 -1.50
N GLY A 181 9.55 8.53 -0.67
CA GLY A 181 10.82 9.24 -0.66
C GLY A 181 11.56 9.00 -1.97
N THR A 182 11.72 10.04 -2.77
CA THR A 182 12.73 10.08 -3.83
C THR A 182 14.11 10.09 -3.16
N ALA A 183 15.07 9.33 -3.71
CA ALA A 183 16.48 9.57 -3.44
C ALA A 183 16.80 11.00 -3.91
N GLY A 184 16.75 11.99 -3.01
CA GLY A 184 17.04 13.38 -3.39
C GLY A 184 16.56 14.49 -2.47
N ASN A 185 15.60 14.28 -1.57
CA ASN A 185 15.15 15.35 -0.66
C ASN A 185 15.60 15.11 0.78
N SER A 186 16.92 15.15 0.98
CA SER A 186 17.52 15.56 2.25
C SER A 186 17.90 17.04 2.08
N ARG A 187 17.06 17.93 2.61
CA ARG A 187 17.46 19.30 2.95
C ARG A 187 17.35 19.45 4.46
#